data_AF-A0A1G1WCI4-F1
#
_entry.id   AF-A0A1G1WCI4-F1
#
_cell.length_a   1.000
_cell.length_b   1.000
_cell.length_c   1.000
_cell.angle_alpha   90.00
_cell.angle_beta   90.00
_cell.angle_gamma   90.00
#
_symmetry.space_group_name_H-M   'P 1'
#
loop_
_entity.id
_entity.type
_entity.pdbx_description
1 polymer ?
#
loop_
_entity_poly.entity_id
_entity_poly.type
_entity_poly.pdbx_seq_one_letter_code
_entity_poly.pdbx_strand_id
1 'polypeptide(L)'
;MSSKELQETNRFLLYSIYAAYLVFPAAAFAVGAYIANVANKINKSTQKMIGNNFDEPVSWAGYDEVSGLAESFEEMRNILKTRISVLEEEKNKAEAIVFNVAEAIYAVNLYGEIIMFNNVAEKITGVKRESALRQNHEQIVVLLEKKSENKLSGFINKVLLEGQIISLPPARLLTADRALIPVLVNASPIRNNHGLISGAIVVLRDITQEAELEEMRADLISIASHQLRTPLSEIKGLTSLIDTGIGGSVTPRQKEYLSLINIATERMLKLVNDLLDISRIEQGRMKLSIQRVNLGILAKEVSQQFLSKAQAQRQNLQVTIDPQSLPNVLADPEKTTEIMSNLIDNALKYTPSGGTILVRVLLDRDKVWFLVRDSGVGIPKEKQKDLFKKFSRIQSPLAKTVSGTGLGLYVAKQLTERQGGKVYVDSQDGQGSTFSFFLPVAKEGDQERYQQNVRQNTNRR
;
A
#
# COMPACT_ATOMS: atom_id res chain seq x y z
N MET A 1 -49.75 -73.91 -76.37
CA MET A 1 -48.49 -73.25 -76.75
C MET A 1 -47.74 -74.14 -77.71
N SER A 2 -47.34 -73.61 -78.87
CA SER A 2 -46.43 -74.29 -79.80
C SER A 2 -45.09 -74.57 -79.10
N SER A 3 -44.37 -75.66 -79.41
CA SER A 3 -43.08 -75.95 -78.76
C SER A 3 -42.05 -74.83 -78.93
N LYS A 4 -42.21 -73.99 -79.96
CA LYS A 4 -41.45 -72.74 -80.16
C LYS A 4 -41.74 -71.68 -79.09
N GLU A 5 -43.00 -71.49 -78.69
CA GLU A 5 -43.37 -70.48 -77.69
C GLU A 5 -42.82 -70.85 -76.30
N LEU A 6 -42.80 -72.14 -75.96
CA LEU A 6 -42.25 -72.62 -74.68
C LEU A 6 -40.72 -72.43 -74.62
N GLN A 7 -40.02 -72.66 -75.73
CA GLN A 7 -38.58 -72.42 -75.84
C GLN A 7 -38.23 -70.94 -75.78
N GLU A 8 -39.01 -70.07 -76.42
CA GLU A 8 -38.79 -68.61 -76.33
C GLU A 8 -39.02 -68.08 -74.91
N THR A 9 -40.07 -68.55 -74.22
CA THR A 9 -40.38 -68.13 -72.85
C THR A 9 -39.29 -68.58 -71.87
N ASN A 10 -38.79 -69.82 -71.99
CA ASN A 10 -37.67 -70.31 -71.18
C ASN A 10 -36.36 -69.56 -71.45
N ARG A 11 -36.09 -69.21 -72.72
CA ARG A 11 -34.91 -68.44 -73.09
C ARG A 11 -34.96 -67.02 -72.53
N PHE A 12 -36.14 -66.40 -72.53
CA PHE A 12 -36.37 -65.10 -71.90
C PHE A 12 -36.19 -65.14 -70.37
N LEU A 13 -36.74 -66.15 -69.70
CA LEU A 13 -36.55 -66.36 -68.26
C LEU A 13 -35.07 -66.55 -67.90
N LEU A 14 -34.35 -67.39 -68.64
CA LEU A 14 -32.90 -67.60 -68.45
C LEU A 14 -32.10 -66.31 -68.63
N TYR A 15 -32.39 -65.51 -69.66
CA TYR A 15 -31.73 -64.22 -69.85
C TYR A 15 -32.06 -63.22 -68.73
N SER A 16 -33.31 -63.21 -68.25
CA SER A 16 -33.71 -62.33 -67.14
C SER A 16 -33.02 -62.70 -65.82
N ILE A 17 -32.83 -64.00 -65.54
CA ILE A 17 -32.11 -64.49 -64.36
C ILE A 17 -30.63 -64.15 -64.47
N TYR A 18 -30.00 -64.36 -65.63
CA TYR A 18 -28.60 -63.99 -65.88
C TYR A 18 -28.38 -62.48 -65.75
N ALA A 19 -29.30 -61.67 -66.29
CA ALA A 19 -29.26 -60.21 -66.16
C ALA A 19 -29.39 -59.80 -64.69
N ALA A 20 -30.33 -60.39 -63.92
CA ALA A 20 -30.47 -60.13 -62.50
C ALA A 20 -29.21 -60.53 -61.71
N TYR A 21 -28.61 -61.68 -62.02
CA TYR A 21 -27.38 -62.17 -61.38
C TYR A 21 -26.16 -61.29 -61.64
N LEU A 22 -26.15 -60.53 -62.74
CA LEU A 22 -25.06 -59.59 -63.05
C LEU A 22 -25.33 -58.18 -62.51
N VAL A 23 -26.57 -57.69 -62.65
CA VAL A 23 -26.92 -56.31 -62.31
C VAL A 23 -27.00 -56.09 -60.80
N PHE A 24 -27.58 -57.03 -60.03
CA PHE A 24 -27.71 -56.86 -58.58
C PHE A 24 -26.35 -56.78 -57.86
N PRO A 25 -25.40 -57.70 -58.09
CA PRO A 25 -24.08 -57.61 -57.46
C PRO A 25 -23.31 -56.37 -57.88
N ALA A 26 -23.42 -55.98 -59.16
CA ALA A 26 -22.78 -54.75 -59.65
C ALA A 26 -23.35 -53.50 -58.96
N ALA A 27 -24.69 -53.40 -58.83
CA ALA A 27 -25.34 -52.30 -58.13
C ALA A 27 -25.01 -52.29 -56.62
N ALA A 28 -25.05 -53.46 -55.96
CA ALA A 28 -24.70 -53.58 -54.55
C ALA A 28 -23.23 -53.21 -54.29
N PHE A 29 -22.31 -53.62 -55.17
CA PHE A 29 -20.92 -53.23 -55.11
C PHE A 29 -20.73 -51.71 -55.31
N ALA A 30 -21.45 -51.11 -56.27
CA ALA A 30 -21.40 -49.67 -56.50
C ALA A 30 -21.87 -48.86 -55.28
N VAL A 31 -22.98 -49.25 -54.65
CA VAL A 31 -23.49 -48.60 -53.42
C VAL A 31 -22.52 -48.81 -52.25
N GLY A 32 -22.00 -50.03 -52.06
CA GLY A 32 -21.03 -50.32 -51.02
C GLY A 32 -19.73 -49.52 -51.19
N ALA A 33 -19.21 -49.44 -52.41
CA ALA A 33 -18.03 -48.62 -52.73
C ALA A 33 -18.28 -47.12 -52.51
N TYR A 34 -19.49 -46.64 -52.82
CA TYR A 34 -19.89 -45.26 -52.56
C TYR A 34 -19.90 -44.93 -51.06
N ILE A 35 -20.58 -45.73 -50.24
CA ILE A 35 -20.64 -45.55 -48.77
C ILE A 35 -19.23 -45.62 -48.17
N ALA A 36 -18.44 -46.61 -48.58
CA ALA A 36 -17.07 -46.78 -48.09
C ALA A 36 -16.19 -45.57 -48.42
N ASN A 37 -16.36 -44.97 -49.61
CA ASN A 37 -15.62 -43.77 -50.01
C ASN A 37 -16.00 -42.56 -49.14
N VAL A 38 -17.29 -42.33 -48.90
CA VAL A 38 -17.76 -41.24 -48.03
C VAL A 38 -17.26 -41.42 -46.60
N ALA A 39 -17.39 -42.63 -46.04
CA ALA A 39 -16.90 -42.96 -44.70
C ALA A 39 -15.38 -42.73 -44.57
N ASN A 40 -14.61 -43.12 -45.60
CA ASN A 40 -13.16 -42.91 -45.60
C ASN A 40 -12.79 -41.42 -45.68
N LYS A 41 -13.54 -40.61 -46.44
CA LYS A 41 -13.36 -39.15 -46.47
C LYS A 41 -13.67 -38.49 -45.13
N ILE A 42 -14.78 -38.84 -44.48
CA ILE A 42 -15.13 -38.35 -43.15
C ILE A 42 -14.04 -38.75 -42.13
N ASN A 43 -13.59 -40.00 -42.16
CA ASN A 43 -12.54 -40.48 -41.26
C ASN A 43 -11.22 -39.71 -41.45
N LYS A 44 -10.81 -39.46 -42.70
CA LYS A 44 -9.63 -38.63 -43.01
C LYS A 44 -9.77 -37.19 -42.50
N SER A 45 -10.95 -36.57 -42.68
CA SER A 45 -11.21 -35.22 -42.16
C SER A 45 -11.21 -35.20 -40.63
N THR A 46 -11.80 -36.21 -39.99
CA THR A 46 -11.80 -36.37 -38.52
C THR A 46 -10.37 -36.49 -37.97
N GLN A 47 -9.50 -37.28 -38.60
CA GLN A 47 -8.09 -37.38 -38.22
C GLN A 47 -7.36 -36.03 -38.31
N LYS A 48 -7.68 -35.21 -39.31
CA LYS A 48 -7.14 -33.84 -39.44
C LYS A 48 -7.67 -32.90 -38.36
N MET A 49 -8.96 -32.99 -38.02
CA MET A 49 -9.57 -32.22 -36.93
C MET A 49 -8.95 -32.57 -35.57
N ILE A 50 -8.62 -33.84 -35.31
CA ILE A 50 -7.86 -34.26 -34.11
C ILE A 50 -6.47 -33.60 -34.08
N GLY A 51 -5.86 -33.40 -35.25
CA GLY A 51 -4.62 -32.62 -35.43
C GLY A 51 -4.79 -31.10 -35.43
N ASN A 52 -5.97 -30.58 -35.00
CA ASN A 52 -6.31 -29.17 -34.95
C ASN A 52 -6.39 -28.47 -36.33
N ASN A 53 -6.57 -29.23 -37.41
CA ASN A 53 -6.73 -28.69 -38.76
C ASN A 53 -8.19 -28.82 -39.23
N PHE A 54 -8.85 -27.67 -39.42
CA PHE A 54 -10.26 -27.58 -39.83
C PHE A 54 -10.44 -26.93 -41.20
N ASP A 55 -9.38 -26.71 -41.99
CA ASP A 55 -9.47 -25.89 -43.22
C ASP A 55 -9.93 -26.66 -44.46
N GLU A 56 -9.92 -27.98 -44.41
CA GLU A 56 -10.30 -28.81 -45.55
C GLU A 56 -11.77 -29.25 -45.47
N PRO A 57 -12.62 -28.84 -46.43
CA PRO A 57 -14.00 -29.29 -46.50
C PRO A 57 -14.07 -30.76 -46.95
N VAL A 58 -15.08 -31.48 -46.47
CA VAL A 58 -15.39 -32.80 -47.00
C VAL A 58 -16.17 -32.63 -48.29
N SER A 59 -15.59 -32.97 -49.45
CA SER A 59 -16.33 -32.95 -50.71
C SER A 59 -17.07 -34.27 -50.95
N TRP A 60 -18.39 -34.19 -51.13
CA TRP A 60 -19.21 -35.31 -51.59
C TRP A 60 -20.13 -34.86 -52.74
N ALA A 61 -20.63 -35.83 -53.50
CA ALA A 61 -21.67 -35.64 -54.50
C ALA A 61 -22.68 -36.79 -54.34
N GLY A 62 -23.94 -36.46 -54.09
CA GLY A 62 -25.03 -37.42 -53.82
C GLY A 62 -26.33 -36.71 -53.42
N TYR A 63 -27.47 -37.40 -53.57
CA TYR A 63 -28.82 -36.91 -53.23
C TYR A 63 -29.55 -37.90 -52.29
N ASP A 64 -28.82 -38.57 -51.40
CA ASP A 64 -29.29 -39.68 -50.57
C ASP A 64 -29.05 -39.47 -49.06
N GLU A 65 -29.40 -40.45 -48.23
CA GLU A 65 -29.26 -40.38 -46.76
C GLU A 65 -27.81 -40.23 -46.30
N VAL A 66 -26.85 -40.70 -47.11
CA VAL A 66 -25.40 -40.54 -46.87
C VAL A 66 -24.99 -39.07 -47.02
N SER A 67 -25.68 -38.32 -47.88
CA SER A 67 -25.47 -36.89 -48.10
C SER A 67 -25.89 -36.07 -46.88
N GLY A 68 -27.01 -36.41 -46.22
CA GLY A 68 -27.45 -35.72 -44.99
C GLY A 68 -26.48 -35.88 -43.81
N LEU A 69 -25.81 -37.05 -43.71
CA LEU A 69 -24.75 -37.26 -42.71
C LEU A 69 -23.50 -36.42 -43.04
N ALA A 70 -23.14 -36.32 -44.32
CA ALA A 70 -22.01 -35.51 -44.75
C ALA A 70 -22.26 -34.00 -44.53
N GLU A 71 -23.49 -33.52 -44.77
CA GLU A 71 -23.93 -32.15 -44.45
C GLU A 71 -23.83 -31.87 -42.95
N SER A 72 -24.36 -32.76 -42.11
CA SER A 72 -24.31 -32.62 -40.64
C SER A 72 -22.86 -32.58 -40.11
N PHE A 73 -21.98 -33.39 -40.71
CA PHE A 73 -20.56 -33.39 -40.36
C PHE A 73 -19.88 -32.07 -40.76
N GLU A 74 -20.19 -31.55 -41.94
CA GLU A 74 -19.64 -30.29 -42.44
C GLU A 74 -20.12 -29.09 -41.61
N GLU A 75 -21.40 -29.09 -41.20
CA GLU A 75 -21.94 -28.10 -40.27
C GLU A 75 -21.21 -28.14 -38.91
N MET A 76 -21.02 -29.33 -38.33
CA MET A 76 -20.26 -29.51 -37.09
C MET A 76 -18.82 -29.01 -37.22
N ARG A 77 -18.14 -29.32 -38.34
CA ARG A 77 -16.77 -28.86 -38.62
C ARG A 77 -16.70 -27.33 -38.67
N ASN A 78 -17.65 -26.68 -39.35
CA ASN A 78 -17.72 -25.23 -39.43
C ASN A 78 -17.98 -24.58 -38.05
N ILE A 79 -18.92 -25.12 -37.27
CA ILE A 79 -19.19 -24.64 -35.90
C ILE A 79 -17.94 -24.75 -35.03
N LEU A 80 -17.24 -25.89 -35.06
CA LEU A 80 -16.01 -26.10 -34.30
C LEU A 80 -14.91 -25.12 -34.73
N LYS A 81 -14.69 -24.96 -36.04
CA LYS A 81 -13.72 -24.01 -36.60
C LYS A 81 -13.99 -22.58 -36.09
N THR A 82 -15.23 -22.11 -36.18
CA THR A 82 -15.61 -20.77 -35.71
C THR A 82 -15.46 -20.62 -34.19
N ARG A 83 -15.86 -21.63 -33.40
CA ARG A 83 -15.72 -21.55 -31.94
C ARG A 83 -14.25 -21.55 -31.50
N ILE A 84 -13.41 -22.37 -32.12
CA ILE A 84 -11.98 -22.42 -31.82
C ILE A 84 -11.34 -21.08 -32.21
N SER A 85 -11.63 -20.52 -33.38
CA SER A 85 -11.05 -19.24 -33.80
C SER A 85 -11.45 -18.09 -32.87
N VAL A 86 -12.72 -18.02 -32.44
CA VAL A 86 -13.19 -17.01 -31.49
C VAL A 86 -12.51 -17.20 -30.12
N LEU A 87 -12.36 -18.44 -29.65
CA LEU A 87 -11.67 -18.73 -28.40
C LEU A 87 -10.19 -18.36 -28.45
N GLU A 88 -9.50 -18.63 -29.57
CA GLU A 88 -8.12 -18.21 -29.78
C GLU A 88 -7.99 -16.68 -29.81
N GLU A 89 -8.92 -15.98 -30.47
CA GLU A 89 -8.92 -14.52 -30.51
C GLU A 89 -9.14 -13.92 -29.11
N GLU A 90 -10.15 -14.40 -28.37
CA GLU A 90 -10.43 -13.95 -26.99
C GLU A 90 -9.27 -14.27 -26.05
N LYS A 91 -8.66 -15.46 -26.17
CA LYS A 91 -7.45 -15.84 -25.42
C LYS A 91 -6.30 -14.89 -25.75
N ASN A 92 -6.02 -14.63 -27.02
CA ASN A 92 -4.95 -13.75 -27.46
C ASN A 92 -5.16 -12.31 -26.99
N LYS A 93 -6.40 -11.81 -26.99
CA LYS A 93 -6.75 -10.50 -26.41
C LYS A 93 -6.50 -10.44 -24.91
N ALA A 94 -6.97 -11.45 -24.16
CA ALA A 94 -6.78 -11.52 -22.71
C ALA A 94 -5.29 -11.58 -22.34
N GLU A 95 -4.51 -12.40 -23.05
CA GLU A 95 -3.05 -12.45 -22.90
C GLU A 95 -2.43 -11.09 -23.24
N ALA A 96 -2.80 -10.47 -24.35
CA ALA A 96 -2.26 -9.16 -24.74
C ALA A 96 -2.53 -8.08 -23.69
N ILE A 97 -3.70 -8.08 -23.03
CA ILE A 97 -3.99 -7.16 -21.92
C ILE A 97 -3.01 -7.41 -20.78
N VAL A 98 -2.88 -8.65 -20.30
CA VAL A 98 -2.03 -8.99 -19.14
C VAL A 98 -0.53 -8.76 -19.41
N PHE A 99 -0.06 -9.03 -20.62
CA PHE A 99 1.35 -8.89 -21.01
C PHE A 99 1.74 -7.47 -21.45
N ASN A 100 0.78 -6.56 -21.69
CA ASN A 100 1.05 -5.14 -21.98
C ASN A 100 0.77 -4.21 -20.80
N VAL A 101 0.26 -4.71 -19.67
CA VAL A 101 0.16 -3.91 -18.44
C VAL A 101 1.56 -3.51 -17.98
N ALA A 102 1.71 -2.24 -17.59
CA ALA A 102 2.97 -1.65 -17.15
C ALA A 102 3.46 -2.16 -15.78
N GLU A 103 2.63 -2.90 -15.05
CA GLU A 103 2.93 -3.48 -13.75
C GLU A 103 3.37 -4.94 -13.87
N ALA A 104 4.21 -5.38 -12.93
CA ALA A 104 4.62 -6.77 -12.85
C ALA A 104 3.49 -7.62 -12.29
N ILE A 105 3.09 -8.64 -13.03
CA ILE A 105 1.96 -9.50 -12.67
C ILE A 105 2.42 -10.96 -12.70
N TYR A 106 2.08 -11.68 -11.63
CA TYR A 106 2.17 -13.13 -11.62
C TYR A 106 0.93 -13.75 -11.00
N ALA A 107 0.64 -14.99 -11.36
CA ALA A 107 -0.44 -15.76 -10.74
C ALA A 107 0.11 -17.07 -10.19
N VAL A 108 -0.51 -17.56 -9.11
CA VAL A 108 -0.18 -18.82 -8.46
C VAL A 108 -1.39 -19.75 -8.40
N ASN A 109 -1.13 -21.05 -8.37
CA ASN A 109 -2.14 -22.06 -8.08
C ASN A 109 -2.42 -22.19 -6.56
N LEU A 110 -3.25 -23.16 -6.17
CA LEU A 110 -3.60 -23.44 -4.77
C LEU A 110 -2.41 -23.88 -3.90
N TYR A 111 -1.31 -24.34 -4.50
CA TYR A 111 -0.08 -24.73 -3.81
C TYR A 111 0.94 -23.58 -3.72
N GLY A 112 0.59 -22.39 -4.24
CA GLY A 112 1.49 -21.24 -4.26
C GLY A 112 2.58 -21.31 -5.34
N GLU A 113 2.42 -22.20 -6.34
CA GLU A 113 3.33 -22.33 -7.47
C GLU A 113 2.93 -21.36 -8.59
N ILE A 114 3.91 -20.70 -9.22
CA ILE A 114 3.67 -19.72 -10.27
C ILE A 114 3.13 -20.40 -11.54
N ILE A 115 1.94 -20.01 -11.97
CA ILE A 115 1.29 -20.47 -13.21
C ILE A 115 1.34 -19.43 -14.33
N MET A 116 1.58 -18.16 -13.99
CA MET A 116 1.69 -17.05 -14.93
C MET A 116 2.71 -16.05 -14.42
N PHE A 117 3.53 -15.51 -15.32
CA PHE A 117 4.56 -14.52 -15.00
C PHE A 117 4.73 -13.62 -16.22
N ASN A 118 4.37 -12.34 -16.11
CA ASN A 118 4.42 -11.42 -17.25
C ASN A 118 5.84 -10.90 -17.51
N ASN A 119 6.04 -10.27 -18.66
CA ASN A 119 7.31 -9.67 -19.09
C ASN A 119 7.84 -8.61 -18.11
N VAL A 120 6.97 -7.82 -17.49
CA VAL A 120 7.37 -6.82 -16.49
C VAL A 120 7.85 -7.51 -15.22
N ALA A 121 7.22 -8.61 -14.80
CA ALA A 121 7.67 -9.42 -13.68
C ALA A 121 9.07 -10.01 -13.93
N GLU A 122 9.38 -10.45 -15.15
CA GLU A 122 10.75 -10.87 -15.52
C GLU A 122 11.76 -9.74 -15.38
N LYS A 123 11.40 -8.55 -15.87
CA LYS A 123 12.29 -7.37 -15.83
C LYS A 123 12.57 -6.91 -14.40
N ILE A 124 11.53 -6.78 -13.57
CA ILE A 124 11.68 -6.25 -12.20
C ILE A 124 12.33 -7.26 -11.25
N THR A 125 12.07 -8.56 -11.41
CA THR A 125 12.66 -9.60 -10.55
C THR A 125 14.04 -10.04 -11.03
N GLY A 126 14.36 -9.85 -12.32
CA GLY A 126 15.55 -10.41 -12.96
C GLY A 126 15.47 -11.92 -13.23
N VAL A 127 14.31 -12.55 -13.01
CA VAL A 127 14.10 -13.99 -13.20
C VAL A 127 13.35 -14.24 -14.50
N LYS A 128 13.85 -15.15 -15.34
CA LYS A 128 13.16 -15.57 -16.56
C LYS A 128 11.90 -16.37 -16.23
N ARG A 129 10.83 -16.16 -17.01
CA ARG A 129 9.52 -16.81 -16.89
C ARG A 129 9.66 -18.33 -16.89
N GLU A 130 10.49 -18.87 -17.76
CA GLU A 130 10.75 -20.32 -17.87
C GLU A 130 11.25 -20.91 -16.54
N SER A 131 12.10 -20.17 -15.83
CA SER A 131 12.61 -20.56 -14.51
C SER A 131 11.64 -20.26 -13.37
N ALA A 132 10.73 -19.29 -13.55
CA ALA A 132 9.74 -18.91 -12.54
C ALA A 132 8.53 -19.86 -12.53
N LEU A 133 8.08 -20.33 -13.70
CA LEU A 133 6.92 -21.19 -13.83
C LEU A 133 7.10 -22.50 -13.06
N ARG A 134 6.02 -22.94 -12.40
CA ARG A 134 5.95 -24.14 -11.54
C ARG A 134 6.89 -24.11 -10.33
N GLN A 135 7.57 -23.00 -10.06
CA GLN A 135 8.32 -22.80 -8.82
C GLN A 135 7.42 -22.15 -7.76
N ASN A 136 7.77 -22.34 -6.50
CA ASN A 136 7.09 -21.67 -5.41
C ASN A 136 7.36 -20.15 -5.45
N HIS A 137 6.32 -19.34 -5.33
CA HIS A 137 6.46 -17.88 -5.46
C HIS A 137 7.41 -17.26 -4.43
N GLU A 138 7.53 -17.79 -3.22
CA GLU A 138 8.42 -17.22 -2.17
C GLU A 138 9.90 -17.41 -2.49
N GLN A 139 10.24 -18.31 -3.42
CA GLN A 139 11.61 -18.51 -3.91
C GLN A 139 11.96 -17.53 -5.04
N ILE A 140 10.97 -17.14 -5.85
CA ILE A 140 11.16 -16.29 -7.02
C ILE A 140 10.96 -14.81 -6.67
N VAL A 141 9.91 -14.51 -5.90
CA VAL A 141 9.51 -13.16 -5.51
C VAL A 141 9.77 -12.97 -4.02
N VAL A 142 11.01 -12.60 -3.70
CA VAL A 142 11.43 -12.38 -2.32
C VAL A 142 11.11 -10.94 -1.91
N LEU A 143 10.10 -10.78 -1.06
CA LEU A 143 9.69 -9.50 -0.51
C LEU A 143 10.24 -9.30 0.90
N LEU A 144 10.81 -8.13 1.15
CA LEU A 144 11.32 -7.70 2.44
C LEU A 144 10.51 -6.49 2.94
N GLU A 145 10.36 -6.36 4.25
CA GLU A 145 9.77 -5.15 4.82
C GLU A 145 10.60 -3.89 4.49
N LYS A 146 9.96 -2.73 4.32
CA LYS A 146 10.69 -1.48 4.06
C LYS A 146 11.65 -1.08 5.19
N LYS A 147 11.35 -1.47 6.43
CA LYS A 147 12.07 -1.05 7.65
C LYS A 147 12.89 -2.15 8.33
N SER A 148 12.77 -3.39 7.88
CA SER A 148 13.49 -4.54 8.43
C SER A 148 13.91 -5.48 7.30
N GLU A 149 14.88 -6.36 7.54
CA GLU A 149 15.24 -7.41 6.58
C GLU A 149 14.33 -8.64 6.69
N ASN A 150 13.21 -8.53 7.41
CA ASN A 150 12.28 -9.64 7.55
C ASN A 150 11.57 -9.89 6.23
N LYS A 151 11.51 -11.17 5.85
CA LYS A 151 10.74 -11.61 4.69
C LYS A 151 9.24 -11.46 4.96
N LEU A 152 8.54 -10.86 4.02
CA LEU A 152 7.08 -10.82 3.98
C LEU A 152 6.57 -12.12 3.34
N SER A 153 6.24 -13.11 4.17
CA SER A 153 5.74 -14.43 3.75
C SER A 153 4.28 -14.65 4.14
N GLY A 154 3.65 -15.68 3.56
CA GLY A 154 2.32 -16.15 3.96
C GLY A 154 1.14 -15.25 3.60
N PHE A 155 1.36 -14.10 2.94
CA PHE A 155 0.25 -13.25 2.46
C PHE A 155 -0.59 -13.97 1.39
N ILE A 156 0.03 -14.74 0.49
CA ILE A 156 -0.70 -15.56 -0.48
C ILE A 156 -1.58 -16.59 0.22
N ASN A 157 -1.12 -17.23 1.29
CA ASN A 157 -1.92 -18.22 2.02
C ASN A 157 -3.21 -17.61 2.57
N LYS A 158 -3.16 -16.37 3.08
CA LYS A 158 -4.35 -15.64 3.51
C LYS A 158 -5.31 -15.36 2.35
N VAL A 159 -4.81 -14.99 1.17
CA VAL A 159 -5.65 -14.81 -0.02
C VAL A 159 -6.33 -16.12 -0.43
N LEU A 160 -5.57 -17.22 -0.44
CA LEU A 160 -6.06 -18.53 -0.87
C LEU A 160 -7.07 -19.14 0.12
N LEU A 161 -6.85 -18.99 1.42
CA LEU A 161 -7.70 -19.58 2.47
C LEU A 161 -8.92 -18.72 2.81
N GLU A 162 -8.74 -17.41 2.91
CA GLU A 162 -9.79 -16.49 3.37
C GLU A 162 -10.51 -15.79 2.22
N GLY A 163 -9.98 -15.86 0.99
CA GLY A 163 -10.56 -15.20 -0.18
C GLY A 163 -10.54 -13.67 -0.12
N GLN A 164 -9.66 -13.10 0.72
CA GLN A 164 -9.54 -11.66 0.91
C GLN A 164 -8.54 -11.04 -0.08
N ILE A 165 -8.78 -9.78 -0.42
CA ILE A 165 -7.80 -8.95 -1.12
C ILE A 165 -6.80 -8.44 -0.09
N ILE A 166 -5.52 -8.63 -0.36
CA ILE A 166 -4.44 -8.18 0.53
C ILE A 166 -3.63 -7.11 -0.18
N SER A 167 -3.50 -5.96 0.47
CA SER A 167 -2.58 -4.90 0.09
C SER A 167 -1.49 -4.81 1.16
N LEU A 168 -0.25 -5.09 0.77
CA LEU A 168 0.87 -4.96 1.68
C LEU A 168 1.31 -3.50 1.79
N PRO A 169 1.83 -3.08 2.96
CA PRO A 169 2.59 -1.84 3.04
C PRO A 169 3.74 -1.83 2.02
N PRO A 170 4.29 -0.65 1.65
CA PRO A 170 5.47 -0.57 0.79
C PRO A 170 6.56 -1.54 1.23
N ALA A 171 7.01 -2.38 0.31
CA ALA A 171 7.96 -3.45 0.53
C ALA A 171 9.20 -3.24 -0.37
N ARG A 172 10.22 -4.07 -0.18
CA ARG A 172 11.39 -4.13 -1.06
C ARG A 172 11.43 -5.50 -1.72
N LEU A 173 11.45 -5.52 -3.04
CA LEU A 173 11.71 -6.70 -3.83
C LEU A 173 13.22 -6.93 -3.90
N LEU A 174 13.68 -8.12 -3.49
CA LEU A 174 15.05 -8.57 -3.74
C LEU A 174 15.10 -9.22 -5.12
N THR A 175 15.85 -8.59 -6.03
CA THR A 175 16.01 -9.06 -7.40
C THR A 175 17.11 -10.14 -7.49
N ALA A 176 17.16 -10.84 -8.63
CA ALA A 176 18.16 -11.87 -8.90
C ALA A 176 19.62 -11.34 -8.86
N ASP A 177 19.83 -10.09 -9.27
CA ASP A 177 21.09 -9.36 -9.18
C ASP A 177 21.36 -8.73 -7.80
N ARG A 178 20.53 -9.05 -6.79
CA ARG A 178 20.60 -8.57 -5.41
C ARG A 178 20.33 -7.07 -5.23
N ALA A 179 19.71 -6.42 -6.20
CA ALA A 179 19.17 -5.08 -6.02
C ALA A 179 17.90 -5.11 -5.14
N LEU A 180 17.61 -3.98 -4.49
CA LEU A 180 16.40 -3.80 -3.68
C LEU A 180 15.52 -2.74 -4.32
N ILE A 181 14.43 -3.17 -4.94
CA ILE A 181 13.48 -2.28 -5.62
C ILE A 181 12.28 -2.03 -4.70
N PRO A 182 11.93 -0.79 -4.38
CA PRO A 182 10.72 -0.50 -3.62
C PRO A 182 9.48 -0.82 -4.45
N VAL A 183 8.58 -1.63 -3.90
CA VAL A 183 7.37 -2.08 -4.58
C VAL A 183 6.12 -1.96 -3.70
N LEU A 184 4.97 -1.70 -4.33
CA LEU A 184 3.65 -1.94 -3.76
C LEU A 184 3.14 -3.30 -4.23
N VAL A 185 2.55 -4.06 -3.32
CA VAL A 185 2.12 -5.44 -3.57
C VAL A 185 0.64 -5.58 -3.25
N ASN A 186 -0.13 -5.98 -4.26
CA ASN A 186 -1.53 -6.31 -4.13
C ASN A 186 -1.77 -7.74 -4.57
N ALA A 187 -2.46 -8.52 -3.75
CA ALA A 187 -2.80 -9.91 -4.04
C ALA A 187 -4.32 -10.11 -3.96
N SER A 188 -4.91 -10.76 -4.96
CA SER A 188 -6.34 -10.99 -5.08
C SER A 188 -6.63 -12.45 -5.47
N PRO A 189 -7.74 -13.05 -4.99
CA PRO A 189 -8.06 -14.44 -5.32
C PRO A 189 -8.56 -14.56 -6.77
N ILE A 190 -8.13 -15.60 -7.46
CA ILE A 190 -8.69 -16.04 -8.74
C ILE A 190 -9.80 -17.05 -8.43
N ARG A 191 -10.98 -16.86 -9.01
CA ARG A 191 -12.13 -17.76 -8.83
C ARG A 191 -12.45 -18.49 -10.13
N ASN A 192 -12.84 -19.75 -10.01
CA ASN A 192 -13.35 -20.52 -11.14
C ASN A 192 -14.84 -20.23 -11.39
N ASN A 193 -15.41 -20.86 -12.42
CA ASN A 193 -16.82 -20.69 -12.80
C ASN A 193 -17.84 -21.11 -11.71
N HIS A 194 -17.40 -21.85 -10.69
CA HIS A 194 -18.22 -22.27 -9.56
C HIS A 194 -18.06 -21.34 -8.33
N GLY A 195 -17.33 -20.23 -8.48
CA GLY A 195 -17.06 -19.26 -7.39
C GLY A 195 -15.99 -19.70 -6.39
N LEU A 196 -15.43 -20.89 -6.55
CA LEU A 196 -14.36 -21.43 -5.71
C LEU A 196 -13.03 -20.80 -6.08
N ILE A 197 -12.18 -20.56 -5.07
CA ILE A 197 -10.83 -20.05 -5.27
C ILE A 197 -10.02 -21.13 -6.00
N SER A 198 -9.37 -20.74 -7.09
CA SER A 198 -8.50 -21.61 -7.90
C SER A 198 -7.03 -21.18 -7.87
N GLY A 199 -6.74 -20.03 -7.26
CA GLY A 199 -5.40 -19.46 -7.19
C GLY A 199 -5.43 -18.01 -6.70
N ALA A 200 -4.31 -17.31 -6.86
CA ALA A 200 -4.21 -15.89 -6.57
C ALA A 200 -3.44 -15.17 -7.67
N ILE A 201 -3.82 -13.93 -7.96
CA ILE A 201 -3.06 -13.01 -8.81
C ILE A 201 -2.38 -11.98 -7.92
N VAL A 202 -1.11 -11.70 -8.21
CA VAL A 202 -0.30 -10.74 -7.48
C VAL A 202 0.23 -9.72 -8.46
N VAL A 203 0.06 -8.45 -8.07
CA VAL A 203 0.50 -7.28 -8.81
C VAL A 203 1.58 -6.59 -7.99
N LEU A 204 2.73 -6.40 -8.61
CA LEU A 204 3.90 -5.70 -8.12
C LEU A 204 4.03 -4.40 -8.91
N ARG A 205 3.87 -3.27 -8.23
CA ARG A 205 4.11 -1.95 -8.82
C ARG A 205 5.44 -1.42 -8.32
N ASP A 206 6.36 -1.16 -9.26
CA ASP A 206 7.59 -0.42 -8.99
C ASP A 206 7.25 1.01 -8.59
N ILE A 207 7.75 1.43 -7.44
CA ILE A 207 7.57 2.80 -6.91
C ILE A 207 8.92 3.50 -6.72
N THR A 208 9.95 3.13 -7.48
CA THR A 208 11.30 3.69 -7.39
C THR A 208 11.30 5.20 -7.62
N GLN A 209 10.64 5.68 -8.67
CA GLN A 209 10.61 7.13 -8.97
C GLN A 209 9.89 7.91 -7.88
N GLU A 210 8.77 7.39 -7.36
CA GLU A 210 8.04 8.01 -6.27
C GLU A 210 8.87 8.03 -4.99
N ALA A 211 9.57 6.94 -4.68
CA ALA A 211 10.45 6.84 -3.52
C ALA A 211 11.67 7.78 -3.62
N GLU A 212 12.31 7.87 -4.80
CA GLU A 212 13.42 8.79 -5.07
C GLU A 212 12.96 10.25 -4.98
N LEU A 213 11.78 10.58 -5.51
CA LEU A 213 11.21 11.92 -5.40
C LEU A 213 10.90 12.29 -3.94
N GLU A 214 10.34 11.36 -3.17
CA GLU A 214 10.12 11.55 -1.73
C GLU A 214 11.44 11.77 -0.99
N GLU A 215 12.49 10.99 -1.30
CA GLU A 215 13.81 11.14 -0.68
C GLU A 215 14.46 12.48 -1.03
N MET A 216 14.50 12.85 -2.32
CA MET A 216 15.01 14.15 -2.77
C MET A 216 14.27 15.32 -2.10
N ARG A 217 12.94 15.25 -2.02
CA ARG A 217 12.15 16.28 -1.35
C ARG A 217 12.54 16.41 0.12
N ALA A 218 12.71 15.29 0.81
CA ALA A 218 13.07 15.29 2.22
C ALA A 218 14.50 15.78 2.48
N ASP A 219 15.44 15.48 1.57
CA ASP A 219 16.82 15.96 1.62
C ASP A 219 16.93 17.45 1.32
N LEU A 220 16.18 17.96 0.34
CA LEU A 220 16.06 19.41 0.08
C LEU A 220 15.56 20.15 1.32
N ILE A 221 14.53 19.63 1.98
CA ILE A 221 14.01 20.19 3.23
C ILE A 221 15.10 20.20 4.31
N SER A 222 15.86 19.12 4.43
CA SER A 222 16.93 18.99 5.42
C SER A 222 18.05 20.02 5.19
N ILE A 223 18.54 20.11 3.95
CA ILE A 223 19.60 21.05 3.55
C ILE A 223 19.14 22.49 3.73
N ALA A 224 17.97 22.86 3.20
CA ALA A 224 17.43 24.21 3.31
C ALA A 224 17.27 24.63 4.77
N SER A 225 16.78 23.72 5.62
CA SER A 225 16.63 24.01 7.04
C SER A 225 17.96 24.23 7.74
N HIS A 226 18.98 23.41 7.46
CA HIS A 226 20.31 23.63 8.01
C HIS A 226 20.89 24.98 7.57
N GLN A 227 20.79 25.31 6.28
CA GLN A 227 21.30 26.55 5.71
C GLN A 227 20.53 27.79 6.21
N LEU A 228 19.26 27.66 6.60
CA LEU A 228 18.50 28.73 7.23
C LEU A 228 18.81 28.88 8.72
N ARG A 229 19.12 27.78 9.43
CA ARG A 229 19.40 27.83 10.87
C ARG A 229 20.61 28.70 11.19
N THR A 230 21.68 28.61 10.41
CA THR A 230 22.94 29.34 10.63
C THR A 230 22.75 30.87 10.60
N PRO A 231 22.26 31.48 9.49
CA PRO A 231 22.10 32.93 9.43
C PRO A 231 21.07 33.45 10.44
N LEU A 232 20.03 32.67 10.75
CA LEU A 232 19.08 33.04 11.81
C LEU A 232 19.74 33.03 13.20
N SER A 233 20.63 32.08 13.48
CA SER A 233 21.38 32.04 14.74
C SER A 233 22.35 33.21 14.84
N GLU A 234 22.99 33.60 13.73
CA GLU A 234 23.85 34.79 13.66
C GLU A 234 23.07 36.08 13.93
N ILE A 235 21.92 36.26 13.28
CA ILE A 235 21.02 37.40 13.55
C ILE A 235 20.64 37.44 15.02
N LYS A 236 20.22 36.32 15.61
CA LYS A 236 19.87 36.22 17.03
C LYS A 236 21.06 36.58 17.94
N GLY A 237 22.25 36.09 17.61
CA GLY A 237 23.47 36.38 18.36
C GLY A 237 23.78 37.87 18.37
N LEU A 238 23.80 38.50 17.19
CA LEU A 238 24.09 39.92 17.03
C LEU A 238 23.04 40.81 17.72
N THR A 239 21.76 40.51 17.57
CA THR A 239 20.69 41.28 18.24
C THR A 239 20.73 41.13 19.75
N SER A 240 21.09 39.96 20.26
CA SER A 240 21.29 39.72 21.69
C SER A 240 22.50 40.50 22.23
N LEU A 241 23.59 40.59 21.47
CA LEU A 241 24.77 41.40 21.84
C LEU A 241 24.46 42.90 21.90
N ILE A 242 23.60 43.39 21.01
CA ILE A 242 23.15 44.80 21.04
C ILE A 242 22.24 45.02 22.25
N ASP A 243 21.33 44.09 22.55
CA ASP A 243 20.40 44.21 23.69
C ASP A 243 21.10 44.16 25.06
N THR A 244 22.23 43.44 25.18
CA THR A 244 23.07 43.43 26.39
C THR A 244 23.94 44.68 26.55
N GLY A 245 23.93 45.59 25.57
CA GLY A 245 24.67 46.85 25.60
C GLY A 245 26.14 46.75 25.19
N ILE A 246 26.61 45.57 24.76
CA ILE A 246 27.99 45.37 24.28
C ILE A 246 28.26 46.21 23.02
N GLY A 247 27.24 46.41 22.18
CA GLY A 247 27.29 47.27 20.99
C GLY A 247 27.09 48.77 21.24
N GLY A 248 27.04 49.22 22.50
CA GLY A 248 26.72 50.59 22.89
C GLY A 248 25.29 50.78 23.39
N SER A 249 24.96 51.99 23.86
CA SER A 249 23.63 52.30 24.39
C SER A 249 22.59 52.38 23.28
N VAL A 250 21.49 51.64 23.43
CA VAL A 250 20.33 51.70 22.54
C VAL A 250 19.22 52.58 23.10
N THR A 251 18.56 53.34 22.23
CA THR A 251 17.36 54.12 22.59
C THR A 251 16.18 53.19 22.92
N PRO A 252 15.18 53.66 23.70
CA PRO A 252 13.99 52.86 24.02
C PRO A 252 13.28 52.29 22.77
N ARG A 253 13.19 53.09 21.71
CA ARG A 253 12.57 52.68 20.43
C ARG A 253 13.40 51.63 19.69
N GLN A 254 14.73 51.70 19.74
CA GLN A 254 15.60 50.65 19.19
C GLN A 254 15.45 49.34 19.97
N LYS A 255 15.26 49.43 21.29
CA LYS A 255 15.02 48.25 22.14
C LYS A 255 13.71 47.52 21.77
N GLU A 256 12.65 48.27 21.43
CA GLU A 256 11.43 47.70 20.88
C GLU A 256 11.68 46.97 19.55
N TYR A 257 12.42 47.58 18.63
CA TYR A 257 12.77 46.93 17.35
C TYR A 257 13.61 45.66 17.53
N LEU A 258 14.62 45.69 18.41
CA LEU A 258 15.44 44.52 18.73
C LEU A 258 14.59 43.39 19.33
N SER A 259 13.64 43.72 20.20
CA SER A 259 12.67 42.76 20.73
C SER A 259 11.85 42.12 19.61
N LEU A 260 11.33 42.92 18.66
CA LEU A 260 10.57 42.40 17.52
C LEU A 260 11.41 41.49 16.62
N ILE A 261 12.67 41.87 16.34
CA ILE A 261 13.60 41.04 15.55
C ILE A 261 13.88 39.73 16.28
N ASN A 262 14.20 39.77 17.57
CA ASN A 262 14.43 38.57 18.38
C ASN A 262 13.23 37.62 18.34
N ILE A 263 12.01 38.14 18.53
CA ILE A 263 10.77 37.37 18.46
C ILE A 263 10.60 36.73 17.07
N ALA A 264 10.85 37.48 15.99
CA ALA A 264 10.74 36.97 14.63
C ALA A 264 11.79 35.86 14.35
N THR A 265 13.03 36.07 14.75
CA THR A 265 14.14 35.13 14.57
C THR A 265 13.93 33.84 15.36
N GLU A 266 13.46 33.92 16.60
CA GLU A 266 13.10 32.74 17.39
C GLU A 266 11.97 31.92 16.76
N ARG A 267 10.95 32.61 16.22
CA ARG A 267 9.87 31.94 15.49
C ARG A 267 10.40 31.22 14.24
N MET A 268 11.31 31.84 13.50
CA MET A 268 11.92 31.21 12.32
C MET A 268 12.81 30.01 12.69
N LEU A 269 13.62 30.12 13.75
CA LEU A 269 14.42 29.01 14.26
C LEU A 269 13.53 27.83 14.68
N LYS A 270 12.42 28.10 15.37
CA LYS A 270 11.44 27.07 15.73
C LYS A 270 10.85 26.41 14.48
N LEU A 271 10.43 27.17 13.48
CA LEU A 271 9.92 26.65 12.21
C LEU A 271 10.91 25.72 11.50
N VAL A 272 12.16 26.16 11.41
CA VAL A 272 13.24 25.41 10.77
C VAL A 272 13.51 24.10 11.52
N ASN A 273 13.49 24.14 12.86
CA ASN A 273 13.67 22.95 13.69
C ASN A 273 12.49 21.98 13.57
N ASP A 274 11.25 22.48 13.66
CA ASP A 274 10.04 21.68 13.47
C ASP A 274 10.07 20.98 12.10
N LEU A 275 10.49 21.68 11.05
CA LEU A 275 10.58 21.15 9.69
C LEU A 275 11.67 20.07 9.55
N LEU A 276 12.83 20.26 10.18
CA LEU A 276 13.90 19.25 10.24
C LEU A 276 13.46 18.00 10.97
N ASP A 277 12.81 18.18 12.12
CA ASP A 277 12.34 17.06 12.91
C ASP A 277 11.28 16.27 12.16
N ILE A 278 10.36 16.94 11.44
CA ILE A 278 9.41 16.28 10.54
C ILE A 278 10.12 15.48 9.44
N SER A 279 11.11 16.07 8.76
CA SER A 279 11.85 15.35 7.71
C SER A 279 12.56 14.11 8.27
N ARG A 280 13.25 14.24 9.40
CA ARG A 280 13.90 13.12 10.10
C ARG A 280 12.89 12.09 10.60
N ILE A 281 11.69 12.53 10.95
CA ILE A 281 10.60 11.64 11.32
C ILE A 281 10.17 10.83 10.11
N GLU A 282 9.83 11.45 9.00
CA GLU A 282 9.31 10.72 7.84
C GLU A 282 10.32 9.77 7.22
N GLN A 283 11.61 10.15 7.21
CA GLN A 283 12.69 9.28 6.78
C GLN A 283 13.02 8.16 7.78
N GLY A 284 12.43 8.15 8.98
CA GLY A 284 12.75 7.19 10.04
C GLY A 284 14.17 7.32 10.60
N ARG A 285 14.87 8.43 10.33
CA ARG A 285 16.27 8.67 10.73
C ARG A 285 16.40 9.31 12.13
N MET A 286 15.29 9.73 12.74
CA MET A 286 15.30 10.27 14.11
C MET A 286 15.62 9.20 15.14
N LYS A 287 16.74 9.37 15.85
CA LYS A 287 17.14 8.54 16.99
C LYS A 287 16.58 9.14 18.27
N LEU A 288 15.92 8.32 19.10
CA LEU A 288 15.44 8.71 20.41
C LEU A 288 16.37 8.15 21.49
N SER A 289 16.75 9.00 22.44
CA SER A 289 17.55 8.64 23.60
C SER A 289 16.63 8.18 24.74
N ILE A 290 16.08 6.98 24.60
CA ILE A 290 15.11 6.44 25.56
C ILE A 290 15.80 6.05 26.88
N GLN A 291 15.30 6.60 27.97
CA GLN A 291 15.74 6.32 29.34
C GLN A 291 14.55 6.31 30.31
N ARG A 292 14.78 5.89 31.56
CA ARG A 292 13.77 5.96 32.62
C ARG A 292 13.58 7.42 33.05
N VAL A 293 12.36 7.92 32.91
CA VAL A 293 12.00 9.31 33.22
C VAL A 293 10.78 9.35 34.13
N ASN A 294 10.83 10.17 35.19
CA ASN A 294 9.64 10.50 35.97
C ASN A 294 8.92 11.68 35.28
N LEU A 295 7.75 11.41 34.68
CA LEU A 295 7.00 12.45 33.96
C LEU A 295 6.47 13.56 34.88
N GLY A 296 6.24 13.28 36.16
CA GLY A 296 5.79 14.29 37.11
C GLY A 296 6.86 15.36 37.37
N ILE A 297 8.11 14.94 37.55
CA ILE A 297 9.25 15.86 37.71
C ILE A 297 9.41 16.71 36.45
N LEU A 298 9.46 16.07 35.28
CA LEU A 298 9.63 16.75 34.00
C LEU A 298 8.50 17.76 33.73
N ALA A 299 7.25 17.34 33.94
CA ALA A 299 6.09 18.20 33.75
C ALA A 299 6.09 19.42 34.68
N LYS A 300 6.58 19.27 35.92
CA LYS A 300 6.72 20.38 36.86
C LYS A 300 7.78 21.39 36.38
N GLU A 301 8.95 20.90 35.94
CA GLU A 301 10.03 21.73 35.40
C GLU A 301 9.58 22.51 34.16
N VAL A 302 8.91 21.83 33.21
CA VAL A 302 8.37 22.48 32.01
C VAL A 302 7.33 23.52 32.38
N SER A 303 6.36 23.18 33.24
CA SER A 303 5.29 24.11 33.63
C SER A 303 5.83 25.38 34.30
N GLN A 304 6.91 25.26 35.08
CA GLN A 304 7.57 26.40 35.73
C GLN A 304 8.07 27.44 34.73
N GLN A 305 8.58 27.00 33.56
CA GLN A 305 9.08 27.90 32.50
C GLN A 305 7.98 28.77 31.89
N PHE A 306 6.72 28.34 31.99
CA PHE A 306 5.57 29.02 31.39
C PHE A 306 4.82 29.95 32.36
N LEU A 307 5.14 29.94 33.66
CA LEU A 307 4.47 30.78 34.66
C LEU A 307 4.59 32.28 34.35
N SER A 308 5.80 32.76 34.06
CA SER A 308 6.03 34.17 33.74
C SER A 308 5.26 34.63 32.50
N LYS A 309 5.14 33.74 31.50
CA LYS A 309 4.38 34.00 30.28
C LYS A 309 2.87 34.04 30.54
N ALA A 310 2.35 33.12 31.34
CA ALA A 310 0.94 33.11 31.76
C ALA A 310 0.59 34.39 32.53
N GLN A 311 1.46 34.81 33.46
CA GLN A 311 1.29 36.05 34.21
C GLN A 311 1.29 37.29 33.31
N ALA A 312 2.23 37.37 32.36
CA ALA A 312 2.28 38.46 31.39
C ALA A 312 1.01 38.53 30.51
N GLN A 313 0.38 37.39 30.25
CA GLN A 313 -0.89 37.27 29.51
C GLN A 313 -2.14 37.36 30.41
N ARG A 314 -1.96 37.60 31.71
CA ARG A 314 -3.03 37.66 32.73
C ARG A 314 -3.88 36.38 32.78
N GLN A 315 -3.26 35.22 32.62
CA GLN A 315 -3.89 33.91 32.68
C GLN A 315 -3.50 33.17 33.96
N ASN A 316 -4.38 32.30 34.47
CA ASN A 316 -4.11 31.50 35.65
C ASN A 316 -3.61 30.10 35.27
N LEU A 317 -2.30 29.87 35.36
CA LEU A 317 -1.69 28.55 35.16
C LEU A 317 -1.64 27.78 36.49
N GLN A 318 -2.46 26.76 36.62
CA GLN A 318 -2.54 25.87 37.77
C GLN A 318 -1.82 24.55 37.45
N VAL A 319 -0.89 24.17 38.31
CA VAL A 319 -0.13 22.93 38.17
C VAL A 319 -0.49 22.02 39.35
N THR A 320 -1.15 20.90 39.07
CA THR A 320 -1.51 19.91 40.08
C THR A 320 -0.83 18.59 39.72
N ILE A 321 0.37 18.39 40.27
CA ILE A 321 1.20 17.23 40.01
C ILE A 321 1.71 16.72 41.35
N ASP A 322 1.51 15.44 41.63
CA ASP A 322 2.24 14.72 42.69
C ASP A 322 3.31 13.85 42.02
N PRO A 323 4.58 14.29 41.95
CA PRO A 323 5.62 13.54 41.26
C PRO A 323 6.01 12.24 41.97
N GLN A 324 5.81 12.16 43.29
CA GLN A 324 6.26 11.01 44.09
C GLN A 324 5.32 9.81 43.95
N SER A 325 4.06 10.04 43.58
CA SER A 325 3.07 8.98 43.35
C SER A 325 3.15 8.35 41.95
N LEU A 326 4.12 8.74 41.12
CA LEU A 326 4.16 8.36 39.70
C LEU A 326 5.35 7.44 39.39
N PRO A 327 5.13 6.31 38.70
CA PRO A 327 6.21 5.43 38.25
C PRO A 327 6.97 6.05 37.08
N ASN A 328 8.18 5.54 36.84
CA ASN A 328 8.99 5.93 35.69
C ASN A 328 8.40 5.37 34.37
N VAL A 329 8.54 6.13 33.29
CA VAL A 329 8.26 5.71 31.91
C VAL A 329 9.56 5.57 31.12
N LEU A 330 9.53 4.87 30.00
CA LEU A 330 10.63 4.88 29.03
C LEU A 330 10.39 5.97 28.00
N ALA A 331 11.20 7.02 28.05
CA ALA A 331 11.05 8.18 27.19
C ALA A 331 12.40 8.86 26.93
N ASP A 332 12.46 9.63 25.85
CA ASP A 332 13.48 10.63 25.61
C ASP A 332 13.07 11.91 26.36
N PRO A 333 13.87 12.37 27.35
CA PRO A 333 13.51 13.50 28.19
C PRO A 333 13.42 14.81 27.40
N GLU A 334 14.30 15.04 26.42
CA GLU A 334 14.33 16.27 25.63
C GLU A 334 13.11 16.32 24.73
N LYS A 335 12.81 15.23 24.03
CA LYS A 335 11.63 15.15 23.15
C LYS A 335 10.33 15.13 23.93
N THR A 336 10.30 14.57 25.13
CA THR A 336 9.13 14.64 26.00
C THR A 336 8.88 16.05 26.54
N THR A 337 9.95 16.79 26.88
CA THR A 337 9.89 18.21 27.23
C THR A 337 9.30 19.02 26.07
N GLU A 338 9.70 18.72 24.84
CA GLU A 338 9.19 19.36 23.62
C GLU A 338 7.69 19.12 23.42
N ILE A 339 7.22 17.87 23.62
CA ILE A 339 5.80 17.51 23.57
C ILE A 339 5.01 18.34 24.59
N MET A 340 5.42 18.32 25.87
CA MET A 340 4.75 19.03 26.96
C MET A 340 4.71 20.55 26.71
N SER A 341 5.84 21.12 26.27
CA SER A 341 5.96 22.54 25.96
C SER A 341 5.04 22.96 24.82
N ASN A 342 4.90 22.13 23.79
CA ASN A 342 3.99 22.41 22.68
C ASN A 342 2.52 22.40 23.11
N LEU A 343 2.12 21.51 24.04
CA LEU A 343 0.75 21.49 24.57
C LEU A 343 0.46 22.69 25.48
N ILE A 344 1.38 23.03 26.39
CA ILE A 344 1.23 24.18 27.30
C ILE A 344 1.24 25.51 26.51
N ASP A 345 2.15 25.67 25.54
CA ASP A 345 2.23 26.86 24.70
C ASP A 345 0.94 27.06 23.87
N ASN A 346 0.32 25.97 23.40
CA ASN A 346 -0.98 26.05 22.73
C ASN A 346 -2.10 26.47 23.70
N ALA A 347 -2.15 25.89 24.90
CA ALA A 347 -3.14 26.28 25.90
C ALA A 347 -3.05 27.79 26.23
N LEU A 348 -1.85 28.33 26.44
CA LEU A 348 -1.63 29.77 26.67
C LEU A 348 -2.09 30.63 25.49
N LYS A 349 -1.79 30.21 24.26
CA LYS A 349 -2.14 30.97 23.05
C LYS A 349 -3.63 31.09 22.79
N TYR A 350 -4.40 30.05 23.12
CA TYR A 350 -5.83 29.98 22.82
C TYR A 350 -6.74 30.30 24.02
N THR A 351 -6.14 30.55 25.18
CA THR A 351 -6.84 31.05 26.37
C THR A 351 -6.86 32.58 26.34
N PRO A 352 -8.02 33.24 26.49
CA PRO A 352 -8.07 34.70 26.63
C PRO A 352 -7.53 35.15 28.01
N SER A 353 -7.23 36.45 28.15
CA SER A 353 -6.89 37.05 29.44
C SER A 353 -7.97 36.74 30.48
N GLY A 354 -7.58 36.36 31.71
CA GLY A 354 -8.46 35.93 32.79
C GLY A 354 -8.85 34.45 32.73
N GLY A 355 -8.51 33.73 31.67
CA GLY A 355 -8.77 32.29 31.55
C GLY A 355 -7.83 31.44 32.43
N THR A 356 -8.20 30.17 32.59
CA THR A 356 -7.48 29.21 33.43
C THR A 356 -6.92 28.06 32.59
N ILE A 357 -5.69 27.66 32.91
CA ILE A 357 -5.01 26.52 32.32
C ILE A 357 -4.60 25.59 33.46
N LEU A 358 -4.94 24.32 33.34
CA LEU A 358 -4.69 23.30 34.34
C LEU A 358 -3.78 22.22 33.75
N VAL A 359 -2.63 22.01 34.37
CA VAL A 359 -1.68 20.93 34.05
C VAL A 359 -1.76 19.84 35.10
N ARG A 360 -1.94 18.59 34.67
CA ARG A 360 -1.99 17.41 35.54
C ARG A 360 -1.18 16.26 34.98
N VAL A 361 -0.64 15.44 35.87
CA VAL A 361 -0.06 14.14 35.53
C VAL A 361 -0.72 13.08 36.40
N LEU A 362 -1.20 12.00 35.79
CA LEU A 362 -2.01 10.96 36.44
C LEU A 362 -1.52 9.58 36.01
N LEU A 363 -1.55 8.61 36.93
CA LEU A 363 -1.36 7.20 36.61
C LEU A 363 -2.74 6.57 36.36
N ASP A 364 -2.88 5.90 35.22
CA ASP A 364 -4.03 5.04 34.93
C ASP A 364 -3.52 3.68 34.44
N ARG A 365 -3.65 2.66 35.31
CA ARG A 365 -3.16 1.30 35.08
C ARG A 365 -1.66 1.27 34.73
N ASP A 366 -1.33 0.96 33.49
CA ASP A 366 0.02 0.82 32.94
C ASP A 366 0.47 2.04 32.13
N LYS A 367 -0.21 3.18 32.28
CA LYS A 367 0.02 4.41 31.51
C LYS A 367 0.12 5.62 32.42
N VAL A 368 1.13 6.44 32.19
CA VAL A 368 1.25 7.76 32.83
C VAL A 368 0.76 8.81 31.84
N TRP A 369 -0.29 9.52 32.22
CA TRP A 369 -0.96 10.54 31.43
C TRP A 369 -0.49 11.93 31.81
N PHE A 370 -0.20 12.76 30.81
CA PHE A 370 -0.02 14.20 30.95
C PHE A 370 -1.21 14.90 30.30
N LEU A 371 -1.82 15.86 31.01
CA LEU A 371 -3.01 16.58 30.59
C LEU A 371 -2.80 18.08 30.73
N VAL A 372 -3.25 18.83 29.71
CA VAL A 372 -3.34 20.29 29.72
C VAL A 372 -4.76 20.65 29.34
N ARG A 373 -5.50 21.23 30.27
CA ARG A 373 -6.85 21.74 30.05
C ARG A 373 -6.84 23.26 30.04
N ASP A 374 -7.38 23.86 29.00
CA ASP A 374 -7.58 25.30 28.87
C ASP A 374 -9.07 25.67 28.92
N SER A 375 -9.36 26.90 29.35
CA SER A 375 -10.69 27.52 29.25
C SER A 375 -10.80 28.45 28.04
N GLY A 376 -10.12 28.10 26.95
CA GLY A 376 -10.01 28.92 25.75
C GLY A 376 -11.21 28.83 24.82
N VAL A 377 -10.98 29.20 23.55
CA VAL A 377 -12.03 29.25 22.52
C VAL A 377 -12.65 27.90 22.17
N GLY A 378 -12.02 26.79 22.54
CA GLY A 378 -12.47 25.45 22.17
C GLY A 378 -12.32 25.15 20.68
N ILE A 379 -12.67 23.92 20.30
CA ILE A 379 -12.45 23.38 18.96
C ILE A 379 -13.69 22.60 18.50
N PRO A 380 -14.33 22.99 17.38
CA PRO A 380 -15.45 22.24 16.80
C PRO A 380 -15.06 20.80 16.45
N LYS A 381 -15.95 19.84 16.74
CA LYS A 381 -15.71 18.39 16.53
C LYS A 381 -15.23 18.03 15.12
N GLU A 382 -15.76 18.72 14.10
CA GLU A 382 -15.39 18.51 12.69
C GLU A 382 -13.91 18.80 12.43
N LYS A 383 -13.35 19.82 13.09
CA LYS A 383 -11.96 20.25 12.92
C LYS A 383 -10.97 19.46 13.77
N GLN A 384 -11.43 18.70 14.76
CA GLN A 384 -10.55 17.95 15.67
C GLN A 384 -9.75 16.85 14.94
N LYS A 385 -10.33 16.25 13.90
CA LYS A 385 -9.68 15.20 13.08
C LYS A 385 -8.42 15.69 12.36
N ASP A 386 -8.37 17.00 12.08
CA ASP A 386 -7.30 17.61 11.28
C ASP A 386 -6.24 18.31 12.13
N LEU A 387 -6.42 18.42 13.46
CA LEU A 387 -5.50 19.13 14.35
C LEU A 387 -4.07 18.59 14.33
N PHE A 388 -3.94 17.28 14.14
CA PHE A 388 -2.65 16.60 14.10
C PHE A 388 -2.16 16.35 12.67
N LYS A 389 -2.63 17.12 11.68
CA LYS A 389 -2.07 17.15 10.32
C LYS A 389 -1.05 18.29 10.21
N LYS A 390 -0.09 18.14 9.28
CA LYS A 390 0.92 19.18 9.02
C LYS A 390 0.28 20.48 8.57
N PHE A 391 0.81 21.60 9.05
CA PHE A 391 0.36 22.96 8.70
C PHE A 391 -1.12 23.24 9.03
N SER A 392 -1.73 22.41 9.88
CA SER A 392 -3.13 22.56 10.25
C SER A 392 -3.31 23.71 11.23
N ARG A 393 -4.23 24.62 10.90
CA ARG A 393 -4.63 25.74 11.75
C ARG A 393 -6.14 25.94 11.66
N ILE A 394 -6.80 26.06 12.81
CA ILE A 394 -8.21 26.43 12.84
C ILE A 394 -8.31 27.91 12.51
N GLN A 395 -9.03 28.25 11.43
CA GLN A 395 -9.39 29.63 11.16
C GLN A 395 -10.46 30.06 12.19
N SER A 396 -10.07 30.96 13.08
CA SER A 396 -10.90 31.63 14.10
C SER A 396 -10.46 33.11 14.17
N PRO A 397 -11.33 34.06 14.53
CA PRO A 397 -10.96 35.48 14.69
C PRO A 397 -9.73 35.68 15.59
N LEU A 398 -9.60 34.89 16.67
CA LEU A 398 -8.41 34.87 17.53
C LEU A 398 -7.21 34.15 16.88
N ALA A 399 -7.44 33.15 16.03
CA ALA A 399 -6.37 32.43 15.35
C ALA A 399 -5.69 33.24 14.23
N LYS A 400 -6.33 34.32 13.74
CA LYS A 400 -5.69 35.30 12.83
C LYS A 400 -4.60 36.12 13.52
N THR A 401 -4.74 36.37 14.83
CA THR A 401 -3.77 37.11 15.65
C THR A 401 -2.74 36.21 16.36
N VAL A 402 -3.05 34.92 16.54
CA VAL A 402 -2.14 33.95 17.18
C VAL A 402 -1.10 33.44 16.18
N SER A 403 0.18 33.70 16.47
CA SER A 403 1.31 33.19 15.70
C SER A 403 1.57 31.71 15.99
N GLY A 404 1.49 30.86 14.96
CA GLY A 404 1.72 29.42 15.06
C GLY A 404 2.07 28.80 13.72
N THR A 405 3.00 27.84 13.75
CA THR A 405 3.55 27.15 12.58
C THR A 405 2.60 26.10 12.00
N GLY A 406 1.64 25.62 12.81
CA GLY A 406 0.79 24.48 12.48
C GLY A 406 1.54 23.14 12.50
N LEU A 407 2.80 23.12 12.97
CA LEU A 407 3.64 21.91 13.02
C LEU A 407 3.78 21.34 14.43
N GLY A 408 3.66 22.16 15.48
CA GLY A 408 3.90 21.74 16.87
C GLY A 408 3.04 20.56 17.35
N LEU A 409 1.74 20.52 17.03
CA LEU A 409 0.88 19.38 17.39
C LEU A 409 1.20 18.12 16.59
N TYR A 410 1.56 18.27 15.30
CA TYR A 410 2.00 17.15 14.47
C TYR A 410 3.28 16.53 15.02
N VAL A 411 4.28 17.35 15.34
CA VAL A 411 5.56 16.91 15.94
C VAL A 411 5.30 16.25 17.29
N ALA A 412 4.49 16.87 18.16
CA ALA A 412 4.13 16.30 19.45
C ALA A 412 3.50 14.90 19.33
N LYS A 413 2.59 14.72 18.35
CA LYS A 413 1.99 13.41 18.06
C LYS A 413 3.03 12.40 17.60
N GLN A 414 3.85 12.74 16.61
CA GLN A 414 4.85 11.84 16.05
C GLN A 414 5.90 11.41 17.09
N LEU A 415 6.36 12.34 17.93
CA LEU A 415 7.29 12.04 19.02
C LEU A 415 6.64 11.13 20.07
N THR A 416 5.38 11.40 20.44
CA THR A 416 4.63 10.57 21.41
C THR A 416 4.47 9.14 20.89
N GLU A 417 4.01 8.96 19.65
CA GLU A 417 3.75 7.65 19.06
C GLU A 417 5.03 6.79 18.96
N ARG A 418 6.18 7.43 18.72
CA ARG A 418 7.48 6.75 18.67
C ARG A 418 8.02 6.32 20.03
N GLN A 419 7.53 6.92 21.09
CA GLN A 419 7.80 6.50 22.47
C GLN A 419 6.76 5.49 22.96
N GLY A 420 5.91 4.95 22.07
CA GLY A 420 4.88 3.96 22.41
C GLY A 420 3.62 4.57 23.03
N GLY A 421 3.45 5.89 22.96
CA GLY A 421 2.31 6.61 23.48
C GLY A 421 1.25 6.93 22.44
N LYS A 422 0.24 7.72 22.86
CA LYS A 422 -0.74 8.33 21.95
C LYS A 422 -1.22 9.67 22.50
N VAL A 423 -1.56 10.58 21.58
CA VAL A 423 -2.10 11.92 21.90
C VAL A 423 -3.62 11.95 21.66
N TYR A 424 -4.33 12.68 22.49
CA TYR A 424 -5.78 12.88 22.46
C TYR A 424 -6.12 14.35 22.61
N VAL A 425 -7.32 14.68 22.13
CA VAL A 425 -7.95 15.97 22.31
C VAL A 425 -9.41 15.73 22.67
N ASP A 426 -9.87 16.41 23.71
CA ASP A 426 -11.29 16.55 24.03
C ASP A 426 -11.60 18.04 24.10
N SER A 427 -12.54 18.51 23.31
CA SER A 427 -12.83 19.93 23.18
C SER A 427 -14.26 20.16 22.72
N GLN A 428 -14.83 21.26 23.21
CA GLN A 428 -16.13 21.75 22.79
C GLN A 428 -16.00 23.24 22.48
N ASP A 429 -16.61 23.65 21.37
CA ASP A 429 -16.55 25.03 20.89
C ASP A 429 -17.08 26.00 21.98
N GLY A 430 -16.28 27.02 22.30
CA GLY A 430 -16.55 28.00 23.35
C GLY A 430 -16.32 27.55 24.80
N GLN A 431 -15.93 26.29 25.05
CA GLN A 431 -15.75 25.75 26.42
C GLN A 431 -14.30 25.38 26.77
N GLY A 432 -13.37 25.61 25.84
CA GLY A 432 -11.96 25.25 25.98
C GLY A 432 -11.61 23.86 25.46
N SER A 433 -10.37 23.44 25.70
CA SER A 433 -9.83 22.17 25.19
C SER A 433 -9.02 21.45 26.26
N THR A 434 -8.99 20.13 26.17
CA THR A 434 -8.10 19.27 26.94
C THR A 434 -7.25 18.48 25.96
N PHE A 435 -5.96 18.79 25.93
CA PHE A 435 -4.96 18.00 25.22
C PHE A 435 -4.28 17.06 26.19
N SER A 436 -4.15 15.80 25.81
CA SER A 436 -3.49 14.81 26.67
C SER A 436 -2.63 13.86 25.85
N PHE A 437 -1.60 13.33 26.48
CA PHE A 437 -0.87 12.19 25.95
C PHE A 437 -0.55 11.22 27.08
N PHE A 438 -0.27 9.97 26.72
CA PHE A 438 0.27 9.01 27.68
C PHE A 438 1.56 8.38 27.18
N LEU A 439 2.38 7.92 28.11
CA LEU A 439 3.48 7.01 27.86
C LEU A 439 3.35 5.76 28.75
N PRO A 440 3.77 4.58 28.26
CA PRO A 440 3.68 3.35 29.03
C PRO A 440 4.68 3.35 30.21
N VAL A 441 4.25 2.76 31.33
CA VAL A 441 5.10 2.56 32.51
C VAL A 441 6.27 1.64 32.15
N ALA A 442 7.47 2.00 32.59
CA ALA A 442 8.69 1.23 32.35
C ALA A 442 8.68 -0.07 33.17
N LYS A 443 8.61 -1.23 32.52
CA LYS A 443 8.72 -2.54 33.20
C LYS A 443 10.20 -2.91 33.39
N GLU A 444 10.47 -3.91 34.23
CA GLU A 444 11.83 -4.45 34.39
C GLU A 444 12.30 -5.11 33.09
N GLY A 445 13.56 -4.86 32.70
CA GLY A 445 14.17 -5.39 31.47
C GLY A 445 13.88 -4.63 30.16
N ASP A 446 12.94 -3.68 30.13
CA ASP A 446 12.57 -2.96 28.90
C ASP A 446 13.70 -2.08 28.34
N GLN A 447 14.54 -1.51 29.22
CA GLN A 447 15.67 -0.65 28.81
C GLN A 447 16.78 -1.47 28.14
N GLU A 448 17.06 -2.68 28.64
CA GLU A 448 18.03 -3.62 28.04
C GLU A 448 17.53 -4.16 26.70
N ARG A 449 16.22 -4.51 26.61
CA ARG A 449 15.58 -4.92 25.35
C ARG A 449 15.64 -3.80 24.30
N TYR A 450 15.38 -2.56 24.68
CA TYR A 450 15.49 -1.42 23.76
C TYR A 450 16.94 -1.23 23.28
N GLN A 451 17.91 -1.26 24.19
CA GLN A 451 19.33 -1.12 23.83
C GLN A 451 19.85 -2.28 22.97
N GLN A 452 19.39 -3.52 23.21
CA GLN A 452 19.72 -4.67 22.37
C GLN A 452 19.11 -4.53 20.96
N ASN A 453 17.85 -4.12 20.84
CA ASN A 453 17.20 -3.88 19.55
C ASN A 453 17.89 -2.75 18.77
N VAL A 454 18.31 -1.67 19.43
CA VAL A 454 19.07 -0.59 18.81
C VAL A 454 20.46 -1.10 18.37
N ARG A 455 21.19 -1.84 19.21
CA ARG A 455 22.52 -2.38 18.86
C ARG A 455 22.47 -3.37 17.70
N GLN A 456 21.48 -4.26 17.65
CA GLN A 456 21.29 -5.18 16.53
C GLN A 456 20.99 -4.44 15.21
N ASN A 457 20.29 -3.31 15.26
CA ASN A 457 20.02 -2.48 14.09
C ASN A 457 21.21 -1.59 13.67
N THR A 458 22.14 -1.27 14.57
CA THR A 458 23.35 -0.49 14.22
C THR A 458 24.50 -1.36 13.69
N ASN A 459 24.63 -2.61 14.14
CA ASN A 459 25.72 -3.51 13.74
C ASN A 459 25.46 -4.29 12.44
N ARG A 460 24.28 -4.14 11.83
CA ARG A 460 23.92 -4.71 10.52
C ARG A 460 23.95 -3.69 9.37
N ARG A 461 24.61 -2.53 9.57
CA ARG A 461 24.77 -1.49 8.54
C ARG A 461 26.11 -1.62 7.84
#